data_AF-A0A965WZT3-F1
#
_entry.id   AF-A0A965WZT3-F1
#
_cell.length_a   1.000
_cell.length_b   1.000
_cell.length_c   1.000
_cell.angle_alpha   90.00
_cell.angle_beta   90.00
_cell.angle_gamma   90.00
#
_symmetry.space_group_name_H-M   'P 1'
#
loop_
_entity.id
_entity.type
_entity.pdbx_description
1 polymer ?
#
loop_
_entity_poly.entity_id
_entity_poly.type
_entity_poly.pdbx_seq_one_letter_code
_entity_poly.pdbx_strand_id
1 'polypeptide(L)'
;SLAFNPLIQKPFCNTLFDEKIAGSFHFTPGACYDEAPNGNESTVHWDLVCIQRPEYGGGEIWFDGELIRKDGLFISDDLRSLNP
;
A
#
# COMPACT_ATOMS: atom_id res chain seq x y z
N SER A 1 -0.69 -0.89 -4.59
CA SER A 1 -1.38 -1.86 -3.69
C SER A 1 -1.41 -1.35 -2.25
N LEU A 2 -2.27 -1.90 -1.38
CA LEU A 2 -2.32 -1.59 0.07
C LEU A 2 -1.76 -2.77 0.87
N ALA A 3 -0.81 -2.50 1.78
CA ALA A 3 -0.13 -3.52 2.56
C ALA A 3 -0.57 -3.54 4.04
N PHE A 4 -0.64 -4.74 4.60
CA PHE A 4 -1.13 -4.99 5.97
C PHE A 4 -0.50 -6.23 6.63
N ASN A 5 0.69 -6.69 6.20
CA ASN A 5 1.33 -7.87 6.83
C ASN A 5 1.86 -7.51 8.24
N PRO A 6 1.29 -8.07 9.33
CA PRO A 6 1.63 -7.67 10.70
C PRO A 6 3.06 -8.05 11.13
N LEU A 7 3.75 -8.90 10.37
CA LEU A 7 5.12 -9.34 10.69
C LEU A 7 6.19 -8.45 10.05
N ILE A 8 5.84 -7.60 9.10
CA ILE A 8 6.80 -6.73 8.39
C ILE A 8 6.55 -5.29 8.84
N GLN A 9 7.42 -4.79 9.70
CA GLN A 9 7.17 -3.54 10.43
C GLN A 9 8.15 -2.41 10.08
N LYS A 10 9.28 -2.70 9.45
CA LYS A 10 10.35 -1.73 9.20
C LYS A 10 10.91 -1.93 7.80
N PRO A 11 11.45 -0.87 7.17
CA PRO A 11 12.18 -0.99 5.92
C PRO A 11 13.30 -2.04 6.03
N PHE A 12 13.35 -2.92 5.04
CA PHE A 12 14.28 -4.02 4.87
C PHE A 12 15.25 -3.77 3.70
N CYS A 13 15.11 -2.65 2.99
CA CYS A 13 15.87 -2.29 1.79
C CYS A 13 15.79 -3.37 0.70
N ASN A 14 14.60 -3.95 0.57
CA ASN A 14 14.28 -4.95 -0.43
C ASN A 14 12.82 -4.76 -0.79
N THR A 15 12.59 -4.42 -2.06
CA THR A 15 11.27 -4.07 -2.56
C THR A 15 10.23 -5.13 -2.22
N LEU A 16 10.55 -6.44 -2.36
CA LEU A 16 9.61 -7.54 -2.11
C LEU A 16 9.07 -7.55 -0.67
N PHE A 17 9.87 -7.14 0.30
CA PHE A 17 9.43 -7.05 1.70
C PHE A 17 8.84 -5.67 2.00
N ASP A 18 9.48 -4.61 1.50
CA ASP A 18 9.09 -3.23 1.78
C ASP A 18 7.67 -2.94 1.27
N GLU A 19 7.32 -3.47 0.10
CA GLU A 19 5.98 -3.33 -0.47
C GLU A 19 4.87 -3.98 0.37
N LYS A 20 5.23 -4.81 1.36
CA LYS A 20 4.32 -5.54 2.24
C LYS A 20 4.29 -5.02 3.69
N ILE A 21 5.02 -3.96 4.02
CA ILE A 21 5.05 -3.38 5.38
C ILE A 21 3.63 -3.07 5.88
N ALA A 22 3.30 -3.47 7.11
CA ALA A 22 2.01 -3.18 7.74
C ALA A 22 1.74 -1.67 7.75
N GLY A 23 0.59 -1.27 7.21
CA GLY A 23 0.18 0.14 7.17
C GLY A 23 0.88 0.95 6.08
N SER A 24 1.54 0.31 5.11
CA SER A 24 2.08 0.98 3.92
C SER A 24 1.15 0.83 2.72
N PHE A 25 1.41 1.62 1.68
CA PHE A 25 0.95 1.34 0.32
C PHE A 25 2.14 1.47 -0.61
N HIS A 26 2.06 0.85 -1.78
CA HIS A 26 2.98 1.16 -2.87
C HIS A 26 2.23 1.71 -4.08
N PHE A 27 2.90 2.59 -4.79
CA PHE A 27 2.51 3.09 -6.10
C PHE A 27 3.62 2.80 -7.10
N THR A 28 3.23 2.39 -8.30
CA THR A 28 4.16 1.85 -9.28
C THR A 28 4.05 2.61 -10.60
N PRO A 29 4.93 3.60 -10.84
CA PRO A 29 5.09 4.18 -12.16
C PRO A 29 5.62 3.13 -13.15
N GLY A 30 5.11 3.17 -14.38
CA GLY A 30 5.57 2.31 -15.47
C GLY A 30 4.62 1.13 -15.73
N ALA A 31 5.17 0.01 -16.20
CA ALA A 31 4.43 -1.07 -16.84
C ALA A 31 3.31 -1.61 -15.95
N CYS A 32 2.08 -1.65 -16.49
CA CYS A 32 1.00 -2.38 -15.84
C CYS A 32 1.14 -3.89 -16.06
N TYR A 33 0.45 -4.68 -15.24
CA TYR A 33 0.33 -6.12 -15.43
C TYR A 33 -0.66 -6.45 -16.57
N ASP A 34 -0.43 -7.57 -17.25
CA ASP A 34 -1.30 -8.05 -18.33
C ASP A 34 -2.70 -8.40 -17.82
N GLU A 35 -2.83 -8.83 -16.57
CA GLU A 35 -4.10 -9.16 -15.92
C GLU A 35 -4.89 -7.93 -15.44
N ALA A 36 -4.23 -6.76 -15.35
CA ALA A 36 -4.84 -5.50 -14.92
C ALA A 36 -4.40 -4.34 -15.83
N PRO A 37 -4.72 -4.41 -17.14
CA PRO A 37 -4.25 -3.43 -18.09
C PRO A 37 -4.93 -2.08 -17.85
N ASN A 38 -4.12 -1.03 -17.74
CA ASN A 38 -4.60 0.36 -17.63
C ASN A 38 -4.10 1.23 -18.80
N GLY A 39 -3.48 0.62 -19.81
CA GLY A 39 -2.93 1.27 -20.99
C GLY A 39 -1.50 1.80 -20.83
N ASN A 40 -0.86 1.64 -19.66
CA ASN A 40 0.50 2.11 -19.46
C ASN A 40 1.53 1.04 -19.88
N GLU A 41 2.11 1.22 -21.06
CA GLU A 41 3.19 0.37 -21.58
C GLU A 41 4.56 0.99 -21.27
N SER A 42 5.47 0.20 -20.67
CA SER A 42 6.81 0.64 -20.31
C SER A 42 7.74 -0.55 -20.14
N THR A 43 9.06 -0.32 -20.22
CA THR A 43 10.08 -1.32 -19.87
C THR A 43 10.44 -1.32 -18.39
N VAL A 44 9.97 -0.31 -17.65
CA VAL A 44 10.25 -0.12 -16.22
C VAL A 44 8.97 -0.35 -15.44
N HIS A 45 9.08 -1.03 -14.30
CA HIS A 45 8.06 -1.18 -13.28
C HIS A 45 8.75 -0.91 -11.94
N TRP A 46 8.44 0.21 -11.29
CA TRP A 46 9.19 0.65 -10.12
C TRP A 46 8.28 0.90 -8.92
N ASP A 47 8.35 0.04 -7.92
CA ASP A 47 7.54 0.18 -6.72
C ASP A 47 8.13 1.22 -5.75
N LEU A 48 7.33 2.25 -5.45
CA LEU A 48 7.61 3.23 -4.43
C LEU A 48 6.72 2.97 -3.22
N VAL A 49 7.32 2.77 -2.05
CA VAL A 49 6.62 2.42 -0.82
C VAL A 49 6.44 3.65 0.08
N CYS A 50 5.23 3.86 0.58
CA CYS A 50 4.90 4.91 1.54
C CYS A 50 4.23 4.30 2.79
N ILE A 51 4.88 4.45 3.94
CA ILE A 51 4.37 3.98 5.24
C ILE A 51 3.49 5.08 5.83
N GLN A 52 2.23 4.76 6.14
CA GLN A 52 1.23 5.73 6.63
C GLN A 52 0.96 5.60 8.13
N ARG A 53 1.79 4.90 8.90
CA ARG A 53 1.60 4.82 10.36
C ARG A 53 2.03 6.12 11.05
N PRO A 54 1.52 6.45 12.25
CA PRO A 54 1.78 7.74 12.89
C PRO A 54 3.27 8.07 13.05
N GLU A 55 4.12 7.07 13.35
CA GLU A 55 5.56 7.27 13.52
C GLU A 55 6.31 7.59 12.22
N TYR A 56 5.64 7.44 11.07
CA TYR A 56 6.12 7.84 9.74
C TYR A 56 5.38 9.07 9.16
N GLY A 57 4.56 9.76 9.98
CA GLY A 57 3.80 10.94 9.58
C GLY A 57 2.32 10.71 9.34
N GLY A 58 1.83 9.48 9.49
CA GLY A 58 0.42 9.15 9.33
C GLY A 58 -0.05 9.13 7.87
N GLY A 59 -1.35 9.05 7.67
CA GLY A 59 -1.94 9.20 6.35
C GLY A 59 -3.33 8.60 6.21
N GLU A 60 -3.97 8.90 5.10
CA GLU A 60 -5.32 8.45 4.80
C GLU A 60 -5.37 7.81 3.41
N ILE A 61 -6.26 6.83 3.23
CA ILE A 61 -6.64 6.29 1.93
C ILE A 61 -8.14 6.48 1.77
N TRP A 62 -8.53 7.07 0.65
CA TRP A 62 -9.91 7.38 0.31
C TRP A 62 -10.27 6.70 -1.00
N PHE A 63 -11.40 5.99 -1.05
CA PHE A 63 -11.98 5.43 -2.27
C PHE A 63 -13.34 6.09 -2.50
N ASP A 64 -13.53 6.71 -3.67
CA ASP A 64 -14.79 7.34 -4.08
C ASP A 64 -15.41 8.30 -3.04
N GLY A 65 -14.55 8.98 -2.26
CA GLY A 65 -14.97 9.91 -1.20
C GLY A 65 -15.21 9.27 0.17
N GLU A 66 -15.05 7.95 0.31
CA GLU A 66 -15.09 7.23 1.59
C GLU A 66 -13.69 6.99 2.13
N LEU A 67 -13.46 7.32 3.41
CA LEU A 67 -12.23 7.02 4.11
C LEU A 67 -12.19 5.53 4.46
N ILE A 68 -11.30 4.77 3.82
CA ILE A 68 -11.21 3.31 4.03
C ILE A 68 -10.06 2.93 4.96
N ARG A 69 -9.00 3.76 5.03
CA ARG A 69 -7.83 3.53 5.89
C ARG A 69 -7.34 4.83 6.51
N LYS A 70 -7.05 4.81 7.81
CA LYS A 70 -6.41 5.91 8.52
C LYS A 70 -5.23 5.40 9.34
N ASP A 71 -4.11 6.08 9.21
CA ASP A 71 -2.87 5.82 9.93
C ASP A 71 -2.39 4.35 9.86
N GLY A 72 -2.59 3.74 8.68
CA GLY A 72 -2.22 2.36 8.40
C GLY A 72 -3.25 1.29 8.76
N LEU A 73 -4.39 1.66 9.37
CA LEU A 73 -5.45 0.73 9.79
C LEU A 73 -6.75 0.94 9.00
N PHE A 74 -7.39 -0.15 8.58
CA PHE A 74 -8.70 -0.12 7.93
C PHE A 74 -9.78 0.31 8.93
N ILE A 75 -10.64 1.23 8.52
CA ILE A 75 -11.70 1.76 9.40
C ILE A 75 -13.10 1.26 9.01
N SER A 76 -13.30 0.90 7.74
CA SER A 76 -14.55 0.32 7.23
C SER A 76 -14.79 -1.06 7.83
N ASP A 77 -16.03 -1.33 8.26
CA ASP A 77 -16.40 -2.53 9.00
C ASP A 77 -16.06 -3.82 8.25
N ASP A 78 -16.24 -3.83 6.92
CA ASP A 78 -15.96 -4.99 6.06
C ASP A 78 -14.47 -5.34 5.97
N LEU A 79 -13.59 -4.35 6.23
CA LEU A 79 -12.13 -4.51 6.10
C LEU A 79 -11.42 -4.57 7.45
N ARG A 80 -12.12 -4.32 8.56
CA ARG A 80 -11.53 -4.30 9.91
C ARG A 80 -10.85 -5.61 10.29
N SER A 81 -11.34 -6.75 9.80
CA SER A 81 -10.73 -8.06 10.06
C SER A 81 -9.36 -8.25 9.42
N LEU A 82 -8.95 -7.35 8.52
CA LEU A 82 -7.62 -7.35 7.91
C LEU A 82 -6.58 -6.59 8.75
N ASN A 83 -7.02 -5.88 9.79
CA ASN A 83 -6.09 -5.25 10.72
C ASN A 83 -5.38 -6.29 11.59
N PRO A 84 -4.17 -5.98 12.11
CA PRO A 84 -3.43 -6.83 13.04
C PRO A 84 -4.18 -7.18 14.32
#